data_AF-A0A7C3FDG2-F1
#
_entry.id   AF-A0A7C3FDG2-F1
#
_cell.length_a   1.000
_cell.length_b   1.000
_cell.length_c   1.000
_cell.angle_alpha   90.00
_cell.angle_beta   90.00
_cell.angle_gamma   90.00
#
_symmetry.space_group_name_H-M   'P 1'
#
loop_
_entity.id
_entity.type
_entity.pdbx_description
1 polymer ?
#
loop_
_entity_poly.entity_id
_entity_poly.type
_entity_poly.pdbx_seq_one_letter_code
_entity_poly.pdbx_strand_id
1 'polypeptide(L)' 'MIRLNIQDPVGRTVAERFGFRFTPTFVFLDAAGDEIWRQVGSIDPQAVERSLEAP' A
#
# COMPACT_ATOMS: atom_id res chain seq x y z
N MET A 1 -9.71 -0.47 4.66
CA MET A 1 -8.81 0.44 3.90
C MET A 1 -8.23 1.46 4.87
N ILE A 2 -6.91 1.58 4.94
CA ILE A 2 -6.21 2.60 5.73
C ILE A 2 -5.67 3.65 4.76
N ARG A 3 -5.91 4.93 5.06
CA ARG A 3 -5.32 6.05 4.32
C ARG A 3 -4.30 6.73 5.21
N LEU A 4 -3.04 6.75 4.77
CA LEU A 4 -1.95 7.42 5.46
C LEU A 4 -1.56 8.69 4.72
N ASN A 5 -1.36 9.76 5.48
CA ASN A 5 -0.72 10.97 5.00
C ASN A 5 0.79 10.87 5.26
N ILE A 6 1.60 10.86 4.21
CA ILE A 6 3.07 10.74 4.32
C ILE A 6 3.72 11.97 4.97
N GLN A 7 2.99 13.07 5.12
CA GLN A 7 3.52 14.27 5.77
C GLN A 7 3.50 14.17 7.29
N ASP A 8 2.67 13.29 7.86
CA ASP A 8 2.55 13.06 9.30
C ASP A 8 3.65 12.09 9.80
N PRO A 9 4.07 12.15 11.07
CA PRO A 9 5.17 11.32 11.60
C PRO A 9 4.98 9.82 11.34
N VAL A 10 3.78 9.28 11.58
CA VAL A 10 3.47 7.86 11.34
C VAL A 10 3.59 7.52 9.85
N GLY A 11 3.09 8.40 8.97
CA GLY A 11 3.17 8.19 7.53
C GLY A 11 4.60 8.22 7.01
N ARG A 12 5.47 9.07 7.58
CA ARG A 12 6.92 9.08 7.25
C ARG A 12 7.59 7.78 7.66
N THR A 13 7.35 7.30 8.88
CA THR A 13 7.91 6.02 9.35
C THR A 13 7.49 4.86 8.46
N VAL A 14 6.22 4.82 8.06
CA VAL A 14 5.72 3.78 7.13
C VAL A 14 6.35 3.94 5.74
N ALA A 15 6.44 5.17 5.22
CA ALA A 15 7.07 5.44 3.94
C ALA A 15 8.55 5.03 3.91
N GLU A 16 9.30 5.26 4.98
CA GLU A 16 10.69 4.82 5.12
C GLU A 16 10.78 3.29 5.17
N ARG A 17 9.96 2.64 6.02
CA ARG A 17 9.95 1.18 6.19
C ARG A 17 9.65 0.44 4.88
N PHE A 18 8.70 0.94 4.09
CA PHE A 18 8.30 0.32 2.81
C PHE A 18 8.97 0.97 1.59
N GLY A 19 9.87 1.93 1.77
CA GLY A 19 10.60 2.59 0.69
C GLY A 19 9.71 3.34 -0.32
N PHE A 20 8.70 4.07 0.13
CA PHE A 20 7.84 4.88 -0.74
C PHE A 20 8.61 6.08 -1.30
N ARG A 21 8.60 6.23 -2.62
CA ARG A 21 9.32 7.31 -3.33
C ARG A 21 8.39 8.30 -4.01
N PHE A 22 7.15 7.89 -4.28
CA PHE A 22 6.19 8.66 -5.07
C PHE A 22 4.80 8.54 -4.45
N THR A 23 3.97 9.56 -4.67
CA THR A 23 2.57 9.57 -4.23
C THR A 23 1.62 9.77 -5.41
N PRO A 24 0.43 9.14 -5.37
CA PRO A 24 -0.01 8.16 -4.39
C PRO A 24 0.63 6.77 -4.63
N THR A 25 0.86 6.03 -3.54
CA THR A 25 1.29 4.62 -3.58
C THR A 25 0.25 3.78 -2.85
N PHE A 26 -0.20 2.71 -3.48
CA PHE A 26 -1.12 1.72 -2.94
C PHE A 26 -0.33 0.45 -2.65
N VAL A 27 -0.50 -0.11 -1.46
CA VAL A 27 0.15 -1.34 -1.03
C VAL A 27 -0.89 -2.27 -0.45
N PHE A 28 -0.85 -3.54 -0.87
CA PHE A 28 -1.62 -4.60 -0.28
C PHE A 28 -0.71 -5.48 0.56
N LEU A 29 -1.10 -5.68 1.82
CA LEU A 29 -0.36 -6.45 2.80
C LEU A 29 -1.16 -7.69 3.19
N ASP A 30 -0.46 -8.77 3.52
CA ASP A 30 -1.08 -9.93 4.16
C ASP A 30 -1.31 -9.71 5.67
N ALA A 31 -1.81 -10.74 6.36
CA ALA A 31 -2.07 -10.68 7.80
C ALA A 31 -0.79 -10.59 8.66
N ALA A 32 0.37 -10.98 8.14
CA ALA A 32 1.67 -10.84 8.81
C ALA A 32 2.27 -9.44 8.60
N GLY A 33 1.74 -8.67 7.64
CA GLY A 33 2.21 -7.33 7.28
C GLY A 33 3.22 -7.33 6.13
N ASP A 34 3.34 -8.45 5.41
CA ASP A 34 4.21 -8.58 4.24
C ASP A 34 3.54 -8.04 2.98
N GLU A 35 4.31 -7.38 2.12
CA GLU A 35 3.83 -6.78 0.87
C GLU A 35 3.53 -7.87 -0.17
N ILE A 36 2.25 -8.01 -0.52
CA ILE A 36 1.80 -8.88 -1.62
C ILE A 36 1.98 -8.14 -2.96
N TRP A 37 1.53 -6.88 -3.03
CA TRP A 37 1.69 -6.05 -4.22
C TRP A 37 1.65 -4.56 -3.94
N ARG A 38 2.15 -3.80 -4.92
CA ARG A 38 2.24 -2.34 -4.92
C ARG A 38 1.85 -1.74 -6.26
N GLN A 39 1.20 -0.57 -6.21
CA GLN A 39 0.91 0.26 -7.38
C GLN A 39 1.23 1.72 -7.09
N VAL A 40 1.85 2.41 -8.05
CA VAL A 40 2.23 3.83 -7.96
C VAL A 40 1.41 4.64 -8.96
N GLY A 41 0.87 5.77 -8.52
CA GLY A 41 0.03 6.62 -9.36
C GLY A 41 -1.44 6.22 -9.26
N SER A 42 -1.92 5.38 -10.17
CA SER A 42 -3.30 4.91 -10.19
C SER A 42 -3.43 3.49 -9.68
N ILE A 43 -4.59 3.16 -9.10
CA ILE A 43 -4.92 1.80 -8.67
C ILE A 43 -5.70 1.07 -9.77
N ASP A 44 -5.27 -0.14 -10.09
CA ASP A 44 -6.00 -1.09 -10.95
C ASP A 44 -7.10 -1.80 -10.14
N PRO A 45 -8.39 -1.59 -10.47
CA PRO A 45 -9.51 -2.26 -9.80
C PRO A 45 -9.42 -3.79 -9.88
N GLN A 46 -8.92 -4.36 -10.98
CA GLN A 46 -8.82 -5.83 -11.11
C GLN A 46 -7.75 -6.42 -10.20
N ALA A 47 -6.69 -5.66 -9.90
CA ALA A 47 -5.71 -6.08 -8.90
C ALA A 47 -6.31 -6.08 -7.49
N VAL A 48 -7.21 -5.14 -7.20
CA VAL A 48 -7.95 -5.11 -5.93
C VAL A 48 -8.91 -6.29 -5.84
N GLU A 49 -9.71 -6.56 -6.87
CA GLU A 49 -10.66 -7.69 -6.89
C GLU A 49 -9.94 -9.03 -6.66
N ARG A 50 -8.88 -9.31 -7.43
CA ARG A 50 -8.07 -10.52 -7.27
C ARG A 50 -7.46 -10.66 -5.86
N SER A 51 -7.18 -9.54 -5.20
CA SER A 51 -6.62 -9.56 -3.84
C SER A 51 -7.63 -9.97 -2.77
N LEU A 52 -8.92 -9.85 -3.04
CA LEU A 52 -10.01 -10.24 -2.14
C LEU A 52 -10.45 -11.69 -2.36
N GLU A 53 -10.11 -12.27 -3.52
CA GLU A 53 -10.42 -13.66 -3.89
C GLU A 53 -9.35 -14.66 -3.42
N ALA A 54 -8.18 -14.17 -2.99
CA ALA A 54 -7.13 -15.01 -2.43
C ALA A 54 -7.58 -15.61 -1.07
N PRO A 55 -7.45 -16.94 -0.88
CA PRO A 55 -7.93 -17.65 0.32
C PRO A 55 -7.13 -17.36 1.59
#